data_AF-A0AAW1NUG6-F1
#
_entry.id   AF-A0AAW1NUG6-F1
#
_cell.length_a   1.000
_cell.length_b   1.000
_cell.length_c   1.000
_cell.angle_alpha   90.00
_cell.angle_beta   90.00
_cell.angle_gamma   90.00
#
_symmetry.space_group_name_H-M   'P 1'
#
loop_
_entity.id
_entity.type
_entity.pdbx_description
1 polymer ?
#
loop_
_entity_poly.entity_id
_entity_poly.type
_entity_poly.pdbx_seq_one_letter_code
_entity_poly.pdbx_strand_id
1 'polypeptide(L)'
;MMNLRGQPKTRPDKKMIPLENYGVKCMSMGFLMRDDAAAVWRGPMVMSAIQTFVKQTDWGNLDVLVIDMPPGTGDAQISIGQHLALSGAVIVSTPQDIALADAIRGATLFQKINDGGKRLAEAQNMRLLGQIPLNLDIRTASDE
;
A
#
# COMPACT_ATOMS: atom_id res chain seq x y z
N MET A 1 5.69 7.80 -10.56
CA MET A 1 6.07 6.45 -10.06
C MET A 1 6.10 5.38 -11.15
N MET A 2 5.16 5.31 -12.11
CA MET A 2 5.22 4.30 -13.19
C MET A 2 5.01 4.88 -14.60
N ASN A 3 5.06 6.21 -14.75
CA ASN A 3 4.72 6.94 -15.99
C ASN A 3 3.40 6.47 -16.65
N LEU A 4 2.42 6.11 -15.83
CA LEU A 4 1.10 5.64 -16.26
C LEU A 4 0.11 6.81 -16.20
N ARG A 5 -0.63 7.01 -17.29
CA ARG A 5 -1.69 8.03 -17.41
C ARG A 5 -2.92 7.42 -18.07
N GLY A 6 -4.09 7.93 -17.70
CA GLY A 6 -5.38 7.50 -18.25
C GLY A 6 -6.22 6.69 -17.26
N GLN A 7 -7.44 6.36 -17.69
CA GLN A 7 -8.41 5.63 -16.89
C GLN A 7 -8.38 4.13 -17.25
N PRO A 8 -8.49 3.23 -16.26
CA PRO A 8 -8.57 1.81 -16.52
C PRO A 8 -9.84 1.48 -17.31
N LYS A 9 -9.70 0.58 -18.29
CA LYS A 9 -10.86 0.05 -19.02
C LYS A 9 -11.60 -0.95 -18.13
N THR A 10 -12.91 -1.04 -18.31
CA THR A 10 -13.73 -2.03 -17.61
C THR A 10 -14.13 -3.14 -18.57
N ARG A 11 -13.97 -4.40 -18.15
CA ARG A 11 -14.42 -5.57 -18.90
C ARG A 11 -15.94 -5.75 -18.82
N PRO A 12 -16.52 -6.59 -19.70
CA PRO A 12 -17.96 -6.92 -19.64
C PRO A 12 -18.42 -7.51 -18.28
N ASP A 13 -17.50 -8.15 -17.53
CA ASP A 13 -17.73 -8.70 -16.19
C ASP A 13 -17.65 -7.64 -15.07
N LYS A 14 -17.58 -6.35 -15.42
CA LYS A 14 -17.43 -5.19 -14.52
C LYS A 14 -16.09 -5.13 -13.76
N LYS A 15 -15.10 -5.95 -14.11
CA LYS A 15 -13.75 -5.81 -13.55
C LYS A 15 -12.93 -4.75 -14.28
N MET A 16 -12.18 -3.97 -13.52
CA MET A 16 -11.24 -2.98 -14.05
C MET A 16 -9.97 -3.70 -14.52
N ILE A 17 -9.50 -3.36 -15.72
CA ILE A 17 -8.22 -3.81 -16.25
C ILE A 17 -7.15 -2.85 -15.71
N PRO A 18 -6.16 -3.33 -14.93
CA PRO A 18 -5.13 -2.46 -14.40
C PRO A 18 -4.28 -1.87 -15.52
N LEU A 19 -3.72 -0.68 -15.29
CA LEU A 19 -2.73 -0.12 -16.18
C LEU A 19 -1.41 -0.89 -15.99
N GLU A 20 -0.60 -1.01 -17.03
CA GLU A 20 0.63 -1.80 -16.98
C GLU A 20 1.80 -1.02 -17.58
N ASN A 21 2.91 -0.97 -16.87
CA ASN A 21 4.19 -0.51 -17.40
C ASN A 21 5.33 -1.35 -16.85
N TYR A 22 6.37 -1.58 -17.65
CA TYR A 22 7.52 -2.43 -17.29
C TYR A 22 7.14 -3.83 -16.79
N GLY A 23 6.01 -4.38 -17.27
CA GLY A 23 5.47 -5.68 -16.83
C GLY A 23 4.82 -5.67 -15.44
N VAL A 24 4.65 -4.49 -14.83
CA VAL A 24 4.02 -4.32 -13.52
C VAL A 24 2.63 -3.74 -13.70
N LYS A 25 1.62 -4.47 -13.22
CA LYS A 25 0.24 -4.02 -13.17
C LYS A 25 0.06 -3.06 -12.00
N CYS A 26 -0.55 -1.91 -12.26
CA CYS A 26 -0.73 -0.86 -11.29
C CYS A 26 -2.19 -0.40 -11.24
N MET A 27 -2.65 -0.14 -10.02
CA MET A 27 -3.92 0.52 -9.78
C MET A 27 -3.78 1.59 -8.71
N SER A 28 -4.41 2.74 -8.95
CA SER A 28 -4.32 3.91 -8.09
C SER A 28 -5.60 4.72 -8.20
N MET A 29 -5.97 5.40 -7.12
CA MET A 29 -7.09 6.34 -7.15
C MET A 29 -6.85 7.47 -8.14
N GLY A 30 -5.60 7.86 -8.39
CA GLY A 30 -5.27 8.85 -9.39
C GLY A 30 -5.73 8.49 -10.81
N PHE A 31 -5.89 7.20 -11.13
CA PHE A 31 -6.40 6.78 -12.44
C PHE A 31 -7.92 6.87 -12.57
N LEU A 32 -8.64 6.89 -11.44
CA LEU A 32 -10.10 6.98 -11.41
C LEU A 32 -10.61 8.42 -11.28
N MET A 33 -9.71 9.35 -10.94
CA MET A 33 -10.04 10.76 -10.80
C MET A 33 -9.84 11.52 -12.11
N ARG A 34 -10.53 12.66 -12.21
CA ARG A 34 -10.21 13.71 -13.19
C ARG A 34 -9.29 14.73 -12.50
N ASP A 35 -8.35 15.30 -13.24
CA ASP A 35 -7.27 16.16 -12.72
C ASP A 35 -7.76 17.41 -11.96
N ASP A 36 -9.04 17.76 -12.08
CA ASP A 36 -9.69 18.93 -11.49
C ASP A 36 -10.43 18.66 -10.17
N ALA A 37 -10.53 17.40 -9.74
CA ALA A 37 -11.28 17.04 -8.53
C ALA A 37 -10.37 17.05 -7.29
N ALA A 38 -10.37 18.14 -6.52
CA ALA A 38 -9.83 18.16 -5.17
C ALA A 38 -10.70 17.31 -4.24
N ALA A 39 -10.45 16.00 -4.17
CA ALA A 39 -11.19 15.10 -3.30
C ALA A 39 -10.59 15.08 -1.88
N VAL A 40 -11.40 15.45 -0.89
CA VAL A 40 -11.09 15.19 0.52
C VAL A 40 -11.32 13.71 0.79
N TRP A 41 -10.24 12.94 0.89
CA TRP A 41 -10.30 11.52 1.20
C TRP A 41 -10.54 11.31 2.69
N ARG A 42 -11.76 10.92 3.05
CA ARG A 42 -12.09 10.47 4.41
C ARG A 42 -11.71 8.99 4.56
N GLY A 43 -11.36 8.56 5.77
CA GLY A 43 -10.92 7.19 6.09
C GLY A 43 -11.78 6.07 5.45
N PRO A 44 -13.13 6.12 5.54
CA PRO A 44 -13.99 5.11 4.93
C PRO A 44 -13.87 5.02 3.40
N MET A 45 -13.59 6.13 2.71
CA MET A 45 -13.43 6.15 1.26
C MET A 45 -12.16 5.44 0.82
N VAL A 46 -11.06 5.66 1.55
CA VAL A 46 -9.78 4.97 1.30
C VAL A 46 -9.97 3.46 1.46
N MET A 47 -10.71 3.03 2.48
CA MET A 47 -10.98 1.62 2.69
C MET A 47 -11.83 0.99 1.59
N SER A 48 -12.88 1.68 1.16
CA SER A 48 -13.71 1.25 0.04
C SER A 48 -12.89 1.14 -1.26
N ALA A 49 -11.99 2.10 -1.50
CA ALA A 49 -11.09 2.10 -2.65
C ALA A 49 -10.16 0.88 -2.64
N ILE A 50 -9.50 0.58 -1.52
CA ILE A 50 -8.60 -0.57 -1.41
C ILE A 50 -9.35 -1.88 -1.63
N GLN A 51 -10.52 -2.05 -1.01
CA GLN A 51 -11.35 -3.24 -1.24
C GLN A 51 -11.78 -3.37 -2.71
N THR A 52 -12.13 -2.25 -3.33
CA THR A 52 -12.46 -2.19 -4.76
C THR A 52 -11.26 -2.60 -5.61
N PHE A 53 -10.06 -2.10 -5.32
CA PHE A 53 -8.86 -2.47 -6.08
C PHE A 53 -8.51 -3.95 -5.94
N VAL A 54 -8.66 -4.52 -4.75
CA VAL A 54 -8.35 -5.94 -4.53
C VAL A 54 -9.40 -6.85 -5.19
N LYS A 55 -10.69 -6.52 -5.07
CA LYS A 55 -11.78 -7.41 -5.49
C LYS A 55 -12.28 -7.16 -6.92
N GLN A 56 -12.25 -5.92 -7.39
CA GLN A 56 -12.84 -5.48 -8.66
C GLN A 56 -11.80 -5.16 -9.73
N THR A 57 -10.52 -5.40 -9.48
CA THR A 57 -9.47 -5.32 -10.50
C THR A 57 -9.14 -6.71 -11.02
N ASP A 58 -8.92 -6.82 -12.31
CA ASP A 58 -8.42 -8.03 -12.94
C ASP A 58 -6.90 -8.12 -12.85
N TRP A 59 -6.40 -8.62 -11.74
CA TRP A 59 -4.96 -8.86 -11.57
C TRP A 59 -4.44 -10.01 -12.43
N GLY A 60 -5.32 -10.91 -12.91
CA GLY A 60 -4.93 -12.14 -13.59
C GLY A 60 -4.18 -13.09 -12.66
N ASN A 61 -3.18 -13.80 -13.17
CA ASN A 61 -2.28 -14.59 -12.35
C ASN A 61 -1.28 -13.66 -11.65
N LEU A 62 -1.23 -13.68 -10.32
CA LEU A 62 -0.41 -12.78 -9.51
C LEU A 62 0.21 -13.54 -8.35
N ASP A 63 1.53 -13.55 -8.29
CA ASP A 63 2.28 -14.14 -7.16
C ASP A 63 2.36 -13.18 -5.97
N VAL A 64 2.48 -11.87 -6.24
CA VAL A 64 2.67 -10.84 -5.22
C VAL A 64 1.84 -9.60 -5.54
N LEU A 65 1.02 -9.16 -4.58
CA LEU A 65 0.36 -7.86 -4.60
C LEU A 65 0.99 -6.93 -3.56
N VAL A 66 1.60 -5.83 -4.02
CA VAL A 66 2.11 -4.78 -3.14
C VAL A 66 1.04 -3.70 -3.00
N ILE A 67 0.71 -3.36 -1.76
CA ILE A 67 -0.26 -2.31 -1.44
C ILE A 67 0.50 -1.17 -0.76
N ASP A 68 0.57 -0.02 -1.44
CA ASP A 68 1.07 1.22 -0.83
C ASP A 68 -0.02 1.83 0.04
N MET A 69 0.28 2.03 1.31
CA MET A 69 -0.69 2.46 2.32
C MET A 69 -0.49 3.93 2.67
N PRO A 70 -1.56 4.66 3.01
CA PRO A 70 -1.41 6.00 3.56
C PRO A 70 -0.56 5.99 4.85
N PRO A 71 0.16 7.08 5.16
CA PRO A 71 1.02 7.15 6.34
C PRO A 71 0.21 7.14 7.65
N GLY A 72 0.88 6.79 8.75
CA GLY A 72 0.34 6.83 10.11
C GLY A 72 -0.01 5.46 10.69
N THR A 73 -0.80 5.43 11.78
CA THR A 73 -1.29 4.21 12.46
C THR A 73 -2.81 4.18 12.56
N GLY A 74 -3.49 4.81 11.60
CA GLY A 74 -4.94 5.03 11.63
C GLY A 74 -5.77 3.82 11.18
N ASP A 75 -7.08 4.03 11.12
CA ASP A 75 -8.08 2.99 10.81
C ASP A 75 -7.85 2.25 9.49
N ALA A 76 -7.17 2.87 8.51
CA ALA A 76 -6.92 2.26 7.22
C ALA A 76 -6.07 0.99 7.34
N GLN A 77 -4.98 1.06 8.11
CA GLN A 77 -4.08 -0.07 8.34
C GLN A 77 -4.79 -1.20 9.09
N ILE A 78 -5.59 -0.84 10.09
CA ILE A 78 -6.36 -1.80 10.88
C ILE A 78 -7.36 -2.53 10.00
N SER A 79 -8.12 -1.77 9.23
CA SER A 79 -9.18 -2.30 8.40
C SER A 79 -8.62 -3.18 7.28
N ILE A 80 -7.46 -2.86 6.70
CA ILE A 80 -6.79 -3.76 5.74
C ILE A 80 -6.43 -5.08 6.41
N GLY A 81 -5.81 -5.05 7.60
CA GLY A 81 -5.44 -6.26 8.33
C GLY A 81 -6.65 -7.13 8.72
N GLN A 82 -7.82 -6.52 8.92
CA GLN A 82 -9.07 -7.24 9.21
C GLN A 82 -9.75 -7.80 7.95
N HIS A 83 -9.64 -7.13 6.81
CA HIS A 83 -10.40 -7.47 5.60
C HIS A 83 -9.59 -8.27 4.57
N LEU A 84 -8.26 -8.22 4.63
CA LEU A 84 -7.36 -8.91 3.70
C LEU A 84 -6.43 -9.87 4.46
N ALA A 85 -6.23 -11.06 3.91
CA ALA A 85 -5.21 -11.99 4.40
C ALA A 85 -3.82 -11.51 3.96
N LEU A 86 -3.11 -10.81 4.84
CA LEU A 86 -1.78 -10.29 4.57
C LEU A 86 -0.70 -11.35 4.81
N SER A 87 0.21 -11.51 3.86
CA SER A 87 1.38 -12.40 4.00
C SER A 87 2.49 -11.79 4.87
N GLY A 88 2.52 -10.47 4.99
CA GLY A 88 3.52 -9.72 5.74
C GLY A 88 3.38 -8.22 5.53
N ALA A 89 4.24 -7.45 6.18
CA ALA A 89 4.32 -6.00 6.03
C ALA A 89 5.78 -5.55 5.93
N VAL A 90 6.04 -4.53 5.13
CA VAL A 90 7.32 -3.82 5.08
C VAL A 90 7.10 -2.44 5.69
N ILE A 91 7.91 -2.11 6.69
CA ILE A 91 7.82 -0.84 7.41
C ILE A 91 8.97 0.04 6.94
N VAL A 92 8.62 1.22 6.41
CA VAL A 92 9.56 2.23 5.97
C VAL A 92 9.55 3.35 6.99
N SER A 93 10.74 3.70 7.50
CA SER A 93 10.92 4.80 8.43
C SER A 93 12.25 5.49 8.18
N THR A 94 12.41 6.67 8.76
CA THR A 94 13.65 7.43 8.73
C THR A 94 14.39 7.26 10.07
N PRO A 95 15.71 7.49 10.14
CA PRO A 95 16.51 7.17 11.34
C PRO A 95 16.19 8.00 12.59
N GLN A 96 15.35 9.03 12.49
CA GLN A 96 15.01 9.89 13.61
C GLN A 96 14.11 9.16 14.62
N ASP A 97 14.39 9.36 15.92
CA ASP A 97 13.71 8.67 17.01
C ASP A 97 12.17 8.78 16.97
N ILE A 98 11.65 9.94 16.57
CA ILE A 98 10.20 10.16 16.45
C ILE A 98 9.59 9.26 15.36
N ALA A 99 10.24 9.21 14.19
CA ALA A 99 9.79 8.38 13.07
C ALA A 99 9.94 6.88 13.39
N LEU A 100 10.99 6.50 14.12
CA LEU A 100 11.17 5.13 14.60
C LEU A 100 10.08 4.74 15.61
N ALA A 101 9.76 5.62 16.56
CA ALA A 101 8.72 5.36 17.55
C ALA A 101 7.33 5.16 16.89
N ASP A 102 7.01 5.95 15.85
CA ASP A 102 5.77 5.79 15.10
C ASP A 102 5.76 4.48 14.29
N ALA A 103 6.89 4.11 13.67
CA ALA A 103 7.04 2.86 12.93
C ALA A 103 6.88 1.62 13.84
N ILE A 104 7.44 1.65 15.05
CA ILE A 104 7.28 0.59 16.05
C ILE A 104 5.82 0.46 16.50
N ARG A 105 5.12 1.60 16.71
CA ARG A 105 3.69 1.59 17.05
C ARG A 105 2.85 0.97 15.93
N GLY A 106 3.11 1.32 14.68
CA GLY A 106 2.46 0.72 13.51
C GLY A 106 2.71 -0.79 13.41
N ALA A 107 3.96 -1.23 13.60
CA ALA A 107 4.32 -2.65 13.61
C ALA A 107 3.52 -3.43 14.66
N THR A 108 3.47 -2.88 15.88
CA THR A 108 2.77 -3.50 17.02
C THR A 108 1.27 -3.62 16.76
N LEU A 109 0.67 -2.61 16.13
CA LEU A 109 -0.75 -2.62 15.77
C LEU A 109 -1.06 -3.73 14.75
N PHE A 110 -0.27 -3.84 13.69
CA PHE A 110 -0.43 -4.89 12.68
C PHE A 110 -0.28 -6.31 13.25
N GLN A 111 0.68 -6.51 14.15
CA GLN A 111 0.89 -7.80 14.81
C GLN A 111 -0.29 -8.25 15.68
N LYS A 112 -1.06 -7.31 16.25
CA LYS A 112 -2.24 -7.62 17.08
C LYS A 112 -3.47 -8.00 16.27
N ILE A 113 -3.57 -7.53 15.03
CA ILE A 113 -4.77 -7.68 14.18
C ILE A 113 -4.72 -8.94 13.34
N ASN A 114 -3.53 -9.29 12.85
CA ASN A 114 -3.31 -10.60 12.25
C ASN A 114 -3.16 -11.60 13.41
N ASP A 115 -3.67 -12.83 13.30
CA ASP A 115 -3.68 -13.88 14.34
C ASP A 115 -2.26 -14.41 14.74
N GLY A 116 -1.24 -13.54 14.67
CA GLY A 116 0.14 -13.72 15.10
C GLY A 116 0.40 -13.36 16.56
N GLY A 117 -0.64 -13.22 17.39
CA GLY A 117 -0.53 -12.92 18.82
C GLY A 117 0.31 -13.93 19.62
N LYS A 118 0.46 -15.18 19.13
CA LYS A 118 1.36 -16.18 19.75
C LYS A 118 2.86 -15.89 19.55
N ARG A 119 3.24 -15.13 18.52
CA ARG A 119 4.66 -14.82 18.21
C ARG A 119 5.17 -13.56 18.90
N LEU A 120 4.28 -12.73 19.44
CA LEU A 120 4.63 -11.57 20.26
C LEU A 120 5.24 -11.96 21.62
N ALA A 121 5.01 -13.18 22.08
CA ALA A 121 5.69 -13.71 23.27
C ALA A 121 7.17 -14.07 23.01
N GLU A 122 7.59 -14.22 21.75
CA GLU A 122 8.93 -14.75 21.40
C GLU A 122 9.80 -13.80 20.56
N ALA A 123 9.26 -12.73 19.94
CA ALA A 123 10.00 -11.96 18.94
C ALA A 123 9.83 -10.43 19.03
N GLN A 124 10.83 -9.75 19.62
CA GLN A 124 11.27 -8.42 19.15
C GLN A 124 12.15 -8.52 17.88
N ASN A 125 12.06 -9.63 17.14
CA ASN A 125 12.99 -9.98 16.06
C ASN A 125 12.53 -9.42 14.70
N MET A 126 12.28 -8.11 14.62
CA MET A 126 12.05 -7.44 13.33
C MET A 126 13.34 -7.44 12.52
N ARG A 127 13.33 -8.08 11.35
CA ARG A 127 14.49 -8.13 10.46
C ARG A 127 14.66 -6.80 9.73
N LEU A 128 15.80 -6.15 9.91
CA LEU A 128 16.23 -5.06 9.03
C LEU A 128 16.51 -5.62 7.63
N LEU A 129 15.77 -5.16 6.63
CA LEU A 129 15.97 -5.58 5.23
C LEU A 129 17.12 -4.81 4.56
N GLY A 130 17.36 -3.57 4.98
CA GLY A 130 18.43 -2.73 4.45
C GLY A 130 18.25 -1.26 4.84
N GLN A 131 19.19 -0.43 4.40
CA GLN A 131 19.13 1.03 4.53
C GLN A 131 19.29 1.65 3.13
N ILE A 132 18.42 2.59 2.79
CA ILE A 132 18.48 3.31 1.52
C ILE A 132 19.16 4.66 1.83
N PRO A 133 20.38 4.92 1.32
CA PRO A 133 21.03 6.21 1.53
C PRO A 133 20.27 7.29 0.76
N LEU A 134 20.34 8.53 1.25
CA LEU A 134 19.80 9.67 0.54
C LEU A 134 20.58 9.85 -0.77
N ASN A 135 19.90 9.59 -1.89
CA ASN A 135 20.43 9.79 -3.23
C ASN A 135 19.48 10.72 -4.00
N LEU A 136 20.01 11.88 -4.41
CA LEU A 136 19.25 12.90 -5.13
C LEU A 136 18.85 12.46 -6.55
N ASP A 137 19.63 11.57 -7.15
CA ASP A 137 19.41 11.05 -8.51
C ASP A 137 18.22 10.08 -8.58
N ILE A 138 17.70 9.61 -7.44
CA ILE A 138 16.48 8.78 -7.40
C ILE A 138 15.25 9.60 -7.82
N ARG A 139 15.24 10.91 -7.54
CA ARG A 139 14.09 11.76 -7.84
C ARG A 139 13.97 12.08 -9.33
N THR A 140 15.09 12.19 -10.04
CA THR A 140 15.10 12.52 -11.47
C THR A 140 14.53 11.36 -12.31
N ALA A 141 14.75 10.11 -11.90
CA ALA A 141 14.19 8.93 -12.56
C ALA A 141 12.68 8.73 -12.35
N SER A 142 12.04 9.43 -11.39
CA SER A 142 10.60 9.25 -11.09
C SER A 142 9.67 10.24 -11.79
N ASP A 143 10.22 11.34 -12.29
CA ASP A 143 9.50 12.49 -12.87
C ASP A 143 9.57 12.55 -14.42
N GLU A 144 10.40 11.71 -15.05
CA GLU A 144 10.49 11.48 -16.52
C GLU A 144 9.63 10.28 -16.97
#